data_AF-A0A821CK83-F1
#
_entry.id   AF-A0A821CK83-F1
#
_cell.length_a   1.000
_cell.length_b   1.000
_cell.length_c   1.000
_cell.angle_alpha   90.00
_cell.angle_beta   90.00
_cell.angle_gamma   90.00
#
_symmetry.space_group_name_H-M   'P 1'
#
loop_
_entity.id
_entity.type
_entity.pdbx_description
1 polymer ?
#
loop_
_entity_poly.entity_id
_entity_poly.type
_entity_poly.pdbx_seq_one_letter_code
_entity_poly.pdbx_strand_id
1 'polypeptide(L)'
;VANQNTFILAALTTTTTPAPIVQALNETCSHAIWDGNYSTIAGISGSSSTSTLHLNSPHNIFVDNYDNVYVADGNNHRIIRFSPGSKSGTNIAGIRLRAGKGKSELNTPTTVFVTGDQTLFILDAGNFRVQKWKYGEPLGFPVAGRYRV
;
A
#
# COMPACT_ATOMS: atom_id res chain seq x y z
N VAL A 1 2.52 29.28 -3.66
CA VAL A 1 1.83 28.48 -4.70
C VAL A 1 1.04 27.41 -3.96
N ALA A 2 -0.27 27.61 -3.82
CA ALA A 2 -1.15 26.80 -3.00
C ALA A 2 -1.46 25.46 -3.71
N ASN A 3 -1.32 24.33 -3.01
CA ASN A 3 -1.94 23.08 -3.42
C ASN A 3 -3.31 23.00 -2.74
N GLN A 4 -4.35 23.28 -3.53
CA GLN A 4 -5.72 23.02 -3.12
C GLN A 4 -6.02 21.54 -3.36
N ASN A 5 -6.05 20.76 -2.28
CA ASN A 5 -6.80 19.50 -2.25
C ASN A 5 -8.29 19.85 -2.27
N THR A 6 -8.79 20.19 -3.45
CA THR A 6 -10.21 20.43 -3.69
C THR A 6 -10.92 19.08 -3.75
N PHE A 7 -11.35 18.56 -2.60
CA PHE A 7 -12.41 17.55 -2.57
C PHE A 7 -13.73 18.28 -2.80
N ILE A 8 -14.32 18.08 -3.98
CA ILE A 8 -15.61 18.64 -4.35
C ILE A 8 -16.74 17.84 -3.68
N LEU A 9 -17.84 18.56 -3.41
CA LEU A 9 -19.25 18.16 -3.39
C LEU A 9 -19.85 18.01 -1.97
N ALA A 10 -21.01 18.57 -1.63
CA ALA A 10 -21.89 19.52 -2.30
C ALA A 10 -22.64 20.28 -1.19
N ALA A 11 -22.89 21.57 -1.35
CA ALA A 11 -23.78 22.30 -0.45
C ALA A 11 -25.23 21.87 -0.72
N LEU A 12 -25.91 21.28 0.27
CA LEU A 12 -27.37 21.18 0.31
C LEU A 12 -27.87 22.07 1.46
N THR A 13 -28.23 23.31 1.13
CA THR A 13 -29.11 24.19 1.92
C THR A 13 -30.56 23.87 1.50
N THR A 14 -31.62 23.83 2.32
CA THR A 14 -31.90 24.37 3.66
C THR A 14 -33.25 23.83 4.16
N THR A 15 -33.38 23.72 5.50
CA THR A 15 -34.59 23.87 6.37
C THR A 15 -35.67 22.77 6.32
N THR A 16 -36.26 22.29 7.43
CA THR A 16 -36.71 22.97 8.66
C THR A 16 -36.66 22.11 9.96
N THR A 17 -36.06 22.69 11.02
CA THR A 17 -36.22 22.52 12.50
C THR A 17 -35.68 21.27 13.26
N PRO A 18 -35.27 21.40 14.56
CA PRO A 18 -34.28 22.34 15.13
C PRO A 18 -33.18 21.65 15.99
N ALA A 19 -31.95 22.19 15.97
CA ALA A 19 -30.76 21.77 16.76
C ALA A 19 -30.80 22.33 18.22
N PRO A 20 -29.90 21.96 19.18
CA PRO A 20 -28.44 22.22 19.14
C PRO A 20 -27.60 21.04 19.74
N ILE A 21 -26.28 20.85 19.60
CA ILE A 21 -25.11 21.73 19.74
C ILE A 21 -23.95 21.02 19.01
N VAL A 22 -23.37 21.61 17.97
CA VAL A 22 -21.98 21.34 17.60
C VAL A 22 -21.30 22.69 17.47
N GLN A 23 -20.76 23.15 18.59
CA GLN A 23 -19.85 24.29 18.62
C GLN A 23 -18.57 23.83 19.30
N ALA A 24 -17.44 24.17 18.67
CA ALA A 24 -16.06 23.75 18.95
C ALA A 24 -15.81 22.29 18.53
N LEU A 25 -14.88 22.00 17.63
CA LEU A 25 -13.46 22.31 17.79
C LEU A 25 -12.85 22.86 16.50
N ASN A 26 -12.45 24.12 16.58
CA ASN A 26 -11.34 24.62 15.80
C ASN A 26 -10.06 24.05 16.45
N GLU A 27 -9.17 23.52 15.63
CA GLU A 27 -7.75 23.20 15.89
C GLU A 27 -7.42 21.90 16.67
N THR A 28 -6.51 21.12 16.08
CA THR A 28 -5.87 19.85 16.50
C THR A 28 -6.59 18.54 16.16
N CYS A 29 -5.99 17.81 15.20
CA CYS A 29 -6.30 16.47 14.73
C CYS A 29 -7.78 16.21 14.38
N SER A 30 -8.13 16.37 13.10
CA SER A 30 -9.34 15.77 12.53
C SER A 30 -9.25 14.25 12.69
N HIS A 31 -9.81 13.75 13.80
CA HIS A 31 -10.11 12.35 13.99
C HIS A 31 -10.98 11.93 12.79
N ALA A 32 -10.49 11.00 11.98
CA ALA A 32 -11.29 10.43 10.91
C ALA A 32 -12.59 9.91 11.55
N ILE A 33 -13.73 10.52 11.21
CA ILE A 33 -15.03 9.98 11.61
C ILE A 33 -15.22 8.73 10.75
N TRP A 34 -15.06 7.57 11.38
CA TRP A 34 -15.31 6.28 10.74
C TRP A 34 -16.80 6.18 10.39
N ASP A 35 -17.13 6.09 9.11
CA ASP A 35 -18.50 6.05 8.58
C ASP A 35 -19.15 4.65 8.67
N GLY A 36 -18.43 3.68 9.24
CA GLY A 36 -18.90 2.30 9.37
C GLY A 36 -18.64 1.41 8.15
N ASN A 37 -18.16 1.96 7.04
CA ASN A 37 -17.98 1.20 5.81
C ASN A 37 -16.56 0.65 5.71
N TYR A 38 -16.40 -0.67 5.87
CA TYR A 38 -15.15 -1.37 5.57
C TYR A 38 -15.37 -2.35 4.43
N SER A 39 -14.33 -2.57 3.62
CA SER A 39 -14.38 -3.56 2.56
C SER A 39 -13.08 -4.36 2.52
N THR A 40 -13.19 -5.68 2.50
CA THR A 40 -12.03 -6.56 2.34
C THR A 40 -11.58 -6.53 0.89
N ILE A 41 -10.29 -6.29 0.65
CA ILE A 41 -9.67 -6.27 -0.70
C ILE A 41 -8.74 -7.45 -0.95
N ALA A 42 -8.23 -8.10 0.12
CA ALA A 42 -7.39 -9.30 0.08
C ALA A 42 -7.42 -10.01 1.45
N GLY A 43 -7.01 -11.28 1.50
CA GLY A 43 -6.99 -12.08 2.73
C GLY A 43 -7.92 -13.30 2.70
N ILE A 44 -7.97 -14.03 1.58
CA ILE A 44 -8.69 -15.31 1.50
C ILE A 44 -7.91 -16.36 2.28
N SER A 45 -8.59 -17.14 3.12
CA SER A 45 -7.99 -18.23 3.90
C SER A 45 -7.54 -19.38 3.00
N GLY A 46 -6.36 -19.95 3.28
CA GLY A 46 -5.80 -21.07 2.52
C GLY A 46 -4.28 -21.05 2.49
N SER A 47 -3.67 -22.03 1.81
CA SER A 47 -2.22 -22.09 1.59
C SER A 47 -1.74 -21.05 0.57
N SER A 48 -0.42 -20.80 0.56
CA SER A 48 0.26 -19.94 -0.41
C SER A 48 -0.18 -20.27 -1.83
N SER A 49 -0.62 -19.26 -2.57
CA SER A 49 -0.97 -19.40 -3.99
C SER A 49 -0.42 -18.23 -4.80
N THR A 50 -0.45 -18.35 -6.12
CA THR A 50 -0.08 -17.25 -7.03
C THR A 50 -1.11 -16.13 -7.04
N SER A 51 -2.33 -16.37 -6.52
CA SER A 51 -3.40 -15.37 -6.41
C SER A 51 -2.95 -14.19 -5.57
N THR A 52 -3.23 -12.97 -6.03
CA THR A 52 -2.94 -11.73 -5.29
C THR A 52 -3.88 -11.50 -4.10
N LEU A 53 -4.95 -12.30 -4.00
CA LEU A 53 -5.92 -12.24 -2.89
C LEU A 53 -5.56 -13.19 -1.74
N HIS A 54 -4.64 -14.13 -1.96
CA HIS A 54 -4.11 -15.03 -0.93
C HIS A 54 -2.83 -14.42 -0.36
N LEU A 55 -2.93 -13.84 0.83
CA LEU A 55 -1.78 -13.31 1.56
C LEU A 55 -1.18 -14.40 2.46
N ASN A 56 0.14 -14.39 2.62
CA ASN A 56 0.87 -15.33 3.47
C ASN A 56 1.86 -14.56 4.35
N SER A 57 1.51 -14.42 5.63
CA SER A 57 2.23 -13.59 6.60
C SER A 57 2.58 -12.20 6.04
N PRO A 58 1.57 -11.38 5.65
CA PRO A 58 1.83 -10.01 5.23
C PRO A 58 2.41 -9.21 6.41
N HIS A 59 3.43 -8.40 6.16
CA HIS A 59 4.16 -7.68 7.21
C HIS A 59 3.70 -6.22 7.36
N ASN A 60 3.39 -5.54 6.25
CA ASN A 60 3.16 -4.10 6.26
C ASN A 60 2.37 -3.66 5.02
N ILE A 61 1.83 -2.44 5.10
CA ILE A 61 1.20 -1.75 3.97
C ILE A 61 1.76 -0.33 3.80
N PHE A 62 1.69 0.17 2.58
CA PHE A 62 1.92 1.58 2.25
C PHE A 62 0.75 2.09 1.40
N VAL A 63 0.35 3.35 1.59
CA VAL A 63 -0.70 3.99 0.79
C VAL A 63 -0.09 5.23 0.14
N ASP A 64 -0.20 5.34 -1.19
CA ASP A 64 0.30 6.51 -1.92
C ASP A 64 -0.74 7.64 -2.02
N ASN A 65 -0.34 8.80 -2.56
CA ASN A 65 -1.19 9.98 -2.72
C ASN A 65 -2.35 9.79 -3.72
N TYR A 66 -2.42 8.63 -4.39
CA TYR A 66 -3.51 8.25 -5.29
C TYR A 66 -4.37 7.12 -4.70
N ASP A 67 -4.28 6.91 -3.38
CA ASP A 67 -4.99 5.89 -2.62
C ASP A 67 -4.70 4.43 -3.07
N ASN A 68 -3.58 4.19 -3.76
CA ASN A 68 -3.17 2.82 -4.04
C ASN A 68 -2.59 2.19 -2.77
N VAL A 69 -3.02 0.97 -2.47
CA VAL A 69 -2.52 0.19 -1.33
C VAL A 69 -1.46 -0.80 -1.81
N TYR A 70 -0.29 -0.76 -1.19
CA TYR A 70 0.81 -1.66 -1.45
C TYR A 70 0.97 -2.58 -0.25
N VAL A 71 1.06 -3.88 -0.48
CA VAL A 71 1.15 -4.90 0.57
C VAL A 71 2.48 -5.64 0.43
N ALA A 72 3.25 -5.69 1.51
CA ALA A 72 4.42 -6.56 1.63
C ALA A 72 3.97 -7.96 2.06
N ASP A 73 3.84 -8.86 1.08
CA ASP A 73 3.35 -10.22 1.28
C ASP A 73 4.55 -11.16 1.53
N GLY A 74 4.94 -11.26 2.80
CA GLY A 74 6.25 -11.72 3.25
C GLY A 74 6.63 -13.13 2.80
N ASN A 75 5.80 -14.11 3.16
CA ASN A 75 6.08 -15.52 2.87
C ASN A 75 5.76 -15.91 1.42
N ASN A 76 5.06 -15.04 0.67
CA ASN A 76 4.93 -15.17 -0.79
C ASN A 76 6.02 -14.39 -1.55
N HIS A 77 6.91 -13.69 -0.83
CA HIS A 77 8.10 -13.03 -1.36
C HIS A 77 7.82 -12.01 -2.48
N ARG A 78 6.78 -11.18 -2.29
CA ARG A 78 6.31 -10.24 -3.30
C ARG A 78 5.77 -8.95 -2.69
N ILE A 79 5.65 -7.92 -3.54
CA ILE A 79 4.86 -6.72 -3.25
C ILE A 79 3.65 -6.71 -4.18
N ILE A 80 2.47 -6.49 -3.62
CA ILE A 80 1.19 -6.42 -4.34
C ILE A 80 0.68 -4.98 -4.28
N ARG A 81 0.16 -4.46 -5.39
CA ARG A 81 -0.55 -3.17 -5.46
C ARG A 81 -2.03 -3.38 -5.71
N PHE A 82 -2.87 -2.64 -5.00
CA PHE A 82 -4.31 -2.54 -5.21
C PHE A 82 -4.66 -1.10 -5.54
N SER A 83 -5.30 -0.87 -6.68
CA SER A 83 -5.88 0.44 -7.01
C SER A 83 -7.08 0.76 -6.11
N PRO A 84 -7.43 2.04 -5.92
CA PRO A 84 -8.59 2.44 -5.13
C PRO A 84 -9.85 1.72 -5.58
N GLY A 85 -10.58 1.11 -4.63
CA GLY A 85 -11.81 0.36 -4.90
C GLY A 85 -11.63 -0.99 -5.62
N SER A 86 -10.41 -1.36 -6.03
CA SER A 86 -10.15 -2.62 -6.71
C SER A 86 -10.31 -3.82 -5.78
N LYS A 87 -10.92 -4.90 -6.30
CA LYS A 87 -10.97 -6.23 -5.66
C LYS A 87 -9.93 -7.19 -6.24
N SER A 88 -8.97 -6.66 -6.99
CA SER A 88 -7.88 -7.39 -7.62
C SER A 88 -6.56 -6.67 -7.39
N GLY A 89 -5.51 -7.43 -7.04
CA GLY A 89 -4.15 -6.92 -6.87
C GLY A 89 -3.26 -7.25 -8.06
N THR A 90 -2.19 -6.48 -8.23
CA THR A 90 -1.12 -6.72 -9.21
C THR A 90 0.20 -6.96 -8.48
N ASN A 91 0.92 -8.02 -8.84
CA ASN A 91 2.29 -8.24 -8.35
C ASN A 91 3.23 -7.26 -9.06
N ILE A 92 3.89 -6.41 -8.29
CA ILE A 92 4.73 -5.33 -8.84
C ILE A 92 6.21 -5.47 -8.51
N ALA A 93 6.56 -6.36 -7.56
CA ALA A 93 7.94 -6.74 -7.25
C ALA A 93 7.97 -8.16 -6.69
N GLY A 94 9.13 -8.83 -6.81
CA GLY A 94 9.25 -10.25 -6.45
C GLY A 94 8.46 -11.16 -7.39
N ILE A 95 8.42 -10.85 -8.68
CA ILE A 95 7.57 -11.49 -9.70
C ILE A 95 7.82 -12.99 -9.90
N ARG A 96 8.91 -13.52 -9.35
CA ARG A 96 9.21 -14.97 -9.34
C ARG A 96 8.47 -15.74 -8.24
N LEU A 97 7.82 -15.04 -7.32
CA LEU A 97 6.99 -15.62 -6.24
C LEU A 97 7.73 -16.67 -5.41
N ARG A 98 9.01 -16.45 -5.15
CA ARG A 98 9.89 -17.32 -4.38
C ARG A 98 10.99 -16.52 -3.71
N ALA A 99 11.53 -17.07 -2.62
CA ALA A 99 12.73 -16.54 -1.98
C ALA A 99 13.90 -16.59 -2.95
N GLY A 100 14.66 -15.49 -3.05
CA GLY A 100 15.88 -15.47 -3.85
C GLY A 100 16.61 -14.14 -3.79
N LYS A 101 17.84 -14.13 -4.28
CA LYS A 101 18.73 -12.95 -4.28
C LYS A 101 18.75 -12.23 -5.63
N GLY A 102 18.15 -12.82 -6.67
CA GLY A 102 18.09 -12.25 -8.00
C GLY A 102 17.39 -10.89 -8.03
N LYS A 103 17.54 -10.18 -9.15
CA LYS A 103 16.91 -8.87 -9.37
C LYS A 103 15.39 -8.94 -9.50
N SER A 104 14.84 -10.10 -9.89
CA SER A 104 13.38 -10.30 -9.97
C SER A 104 12.80 -11.02 -8.74
N GLU A 105 13.64 -11.23 -7.72
CA GLU A 105 13.33 -12.02 -6.52
C GLU A 105 13.43 -11.14 -5.27
N LEU A 106 12.63 -11.51 -4.28
CA LEU A 106 12.69 -10.98 -2.92
C LEU A 106 12.81 -12.18 -1.97
N ASN A 107 13.13 -11.92 -0.71
CA ASN A 107 13.12 -12.89 0.36
C ASN A 107 12.56 -12.20 1.61
N THR A 108 11.32 -12.56 1.94
CA THR A 108 10.60 -12.05 3.12
C THR A 108 10.62 -10.51 3.20
N PRO A 109 10.06 -9.81 2.19
CA PRO A 109 10.00 -8.36 2.22
C PRO A 109 9.10 -7.91 3.37
N THR A 110 9.56 -6.93 4.15
CA THR A 110 8.83 -6.49 5.35
C THR A 110 8.12 -5.17 5.17
N THR A 111 8.62 -4.28 4.32
CA THR A 111 7.99 -2.98 4.04
C THR A 111 8.34 -2.47 2.64
N VAL A 112 7.53 -1.54 2.16
CA VAL A 112 7.69 -0.85 0.89
C VAL A 112 7.39 0.63 1.09
N PHE A 113 8.20 1.49 0.49
CA PHE A 113 7.94 2.92 0.38
C PHE A 113 7.89 3.30 -1.10
N VAL A 114 6.89 4.09 -1.51
CA VAL A 114 6.71 4.51 -2.90
C VAL A 114 6.82 6.02 -3.01
N THR A 115 7.69 6.51 -3.88
CA THR A 115 7.87 7.93 -4.17
C THR A 115 6.85 8.43 -5.19
N GLY A 116 6.69 9.75 -5.31
CA GLY A 116 5.74 10.37 -6.26
C GLY A 116 5.98 10.04 -7.72
N ASP A 117 7.20 9.66 -8.11
CA ASP A 117 7.52 9.17 -9.45
C ASP A 117 7.29 7.66 -9.63
N GLN A 118 6.67 6.96 -8.68
CA GLN A 118 6.45 5.51 -8.69
C GLN A 118 7.75 4.68 -8.63
N THR A 119 8.77 5.21 -7.95
CA THR A 119 9.95 4.42 -7.55
C THR A 119 9.66 3.77 -6.19
N LEU A 120 9.98 2.48 -6.06
CA LEU A 120 9.73 1.69 -4.87
C LEU A 120 11.04 1.39 -4.16
N PHE A 121 11.06 1.57 -2.85
CA PHE A 121 12.12 1.11 -1.96
C PHE A 121 11.56 -0.01 -1.09
N ILE A 122 12.10 -1.22 -1.26
CA ILE A 122 11.62 -2.42 -0.59
C ILE A 122 12.69 -2.90 0.38
N LEU A 123 12.31 -3.08 1.64
CA LEU A 123 13.15 -3.76 2.62
C LEU A 123 13.05 -5.26 2.40
N ASP A 124 14.01 -5.80 1.65
CA ASP A 124 14.15 -7.22 1.32
C ASP A 124 14.88 -7.94 2.47
N ALA A 125 14.17 -8.07 3.60
CA ALA A 125 14.75 -8.32 4.92
C ALA A 125 15.49 -9.67 5.01
N GLY A 126 14.94 -10.72 4.40
CA GLY A 126 15.59 -12.04 4.35
C GLY A 126 16.89 -12.06 3.55
N ASN A 127 17.14 -11.03 2.74
CA ASN A 127 18.40 -10.82 2.02
C ASN A 127 19.27 -9.71 2.62
N PHE A 128 18.87 -9.10 3.74
CA PHE A 128 19.60 -8.03 4.42
C PHE A 128 19.95 -6.85 3.49
N ARG A 129 19.02 -6.48 2.60
CA ARG A 129 19.21 -5.40 1.62
C ARG A 129 17.96 -4.55 1.45
N VAL A 130 18.18 -3.35 0.93
CA VAL A 130 17.11 -2.51 0.36
C VAL A 130 17.24 -2.57 -1.16
N GLN A 131 16.13 -2.84 -1.85
CA GLN A 131 16.07 -2.79 -3.31
C GLN A 131 15.24 -1.61 -3.78
N LYS A 132 15.73 -0.94 -4.81
CA LYS A 132 14.99 0.04 -5.60
C LYS A 132 14.39 -0.63 -6.83
N TRP A 133 13.10 -0.41 -7.04
CA TRP A 133 12.34 -0.87 -8.22
C TRP A 133 11.62 0.32 -8.85
N LYS A 134 11.23 0.18 -10.11
CA LYS A 134 10.34 1.12 -10.79
C LYS A 134 9.03 0.39 -11.08
N TYR A 135 7.89 1.03 -10.84
CA TYR A 135 6.61 0.44 -11.22
C TYR A 135 6.58 0.15 -12.73
N GLY A 136 6.11 -1.05 -13.11
CA GLY A 136 6.11 -1.54 -14.48
C GLY A 136 7.41 -2.25 -14.91
N GLU A 137 8.50 -2.11 -14.14
CA GLU A 137 9.76 -2.80 -14.43
C GLU A 137 9.87 -4.13 -13.67
N PRO A 138 10.38 -5.21 -14.30
CA PRO A 138 10.43 -6.52 -13.67
C PRO A 138 11.63 -6.72 -12.73
N LEU A 139 12.56 -5.75 -12.66
CA LEU A 139 13.84 -5.88 -11.98
C LEU A 139 14.08 -4.81 -10.92
N GLY A 140 14.52 -5.26 -9.76
CA GLY A 140 15.08 -4.47 -8.68
C GLY A 140 16.60 -4.37 -8.71
N PHE A 141 17.10 -3.31 -8.07
CA PHE A 141 18.52 -3.07 -7.89
C PHE A 141 18.81 -2.78 -6.42
N PRO A 142 19.82 -3.43 -5.81
CA PRO A 142 20.20 -3.12 -4.44
C PRO A 142 20.68 -1.67 -4.34
N VAL A 143 20.21 -0.95 -3.33
CA VAL A 143 20.62 0.43 -3.03
C VAL A 143 21.26 0.58 -1.65
N ALA A 144 21.06 -0.41 -0.76
CA ALA A 144 21.74 -0.49 0.53
C ALA A 144 21.79 -1.95 1.03
N GLY A 145 22.70 -2.22 1.97
CA GLY A 145 22.87 -3.53 2.60
C GLY A 145 23.86 -4.45 1.87
N ARG A 146 24.08 -5.64 2.44
CA ARG A 146 25.17 -6.52 2.00
C ARG A 146 24.69 -7.46 0.89
N TYR A 147 24.88 -7.04 -0.36
CA TYR A 147 24.65 -7.91 -1.52
C TYR A 147 25.80 -8.92 -1.67
N ARG A 148 25.67 -10.10 -1.05
CA ARG A 148 26.60 -11.21 -1.32
C ARG A 148 26.12 -11.96 -2.56
N VAL A 149 26.81 -11.73 -3.67
CA VAL A 149 26.71 -12.49 -4.93
C VAL A 149 27.01 -13.96 -4.72
#